data_AF-A0A7Y7CN93-F1
#
_entry.id   AF-A0A7Y7CN93-F1
#
_cell.length_a   1.000
_cell.length_b   1.000
_cell.length_c   1.000
_cell.angle_alpha   90.00
_cell.angle_beta   90.00
_cell.angle_gamma   90.00
#
_symmetry.space_group_name_H-M   'P 1'
#
loop_
_entity.id
_entity.type
_entity.pdbx_description
1 polymer ?
#
loop_
_entity_poly.entity_id
_entity_poly.type
_entity_poly.pdbx_seq_one_letter_code
_entity_poly.pdbx_strand_id
1 'polypeptide(L)' 'LMQQEGLGQHLLYKRNQDWAHKMSLLLNKPGRFFVAVGTAHLVGDQSVIAILVESGAPVLRTQ' A
#
# COMPACT_ATOMS: atom_id res chain seq x y z
N LEU A 1 8.85 2.75 -24.36
CA LEU A 1 8.50 4.03 -23.72
C LEU A 1 8.61 3.86 -22.21
N MET A 2 9.83 3.94 -21.67
CA MET A 2 10.00 4.03 -20.21
C MET A 2 9.62 5.46 -19.82
N GLN A 3 8.49 5.62 -19.14
CA GLN A 3 8.12 6.87 -18.51
C GLN A 3 9.21 7.16 -17.47
N GLN A 4 9.86 8.31 -17.60
CA GLN A 4 10.73 8.84 -16.56
C GLN A 4 9.85 9.03 -15.32
N GLU A 5 9.92 8.12 -14.34
CA GLU A 5 9.17 8.29 -13.11
C GLU A 5 9.67 9.56 -12.42
N GLY A 6 8.77 10.52 -12.23
CA GLY A 6 9.11 11.78 -11.57
C GLY A 6 9.44 11.56 -10.09
N LEU A 7 10.19 12.49 -9.48
CA LEU A 7 10.49 12.48 -8.04
C LEU A 7 9.24 12.25 -7.18
N GLY A 8 8.10 12.84 -7.56
CA GLY A 8 6.83 12.65 -6.85
C GLY A 8 6.32 11.21 -6.84
N GLN A 9 6.52 10.46 -7.93
CA GLN A 9 6.14 9.06 -8.02
C GLN A 9 7.04 8.18 -7.15
N HIS A 10 8.35 8.44 -7.18
CA HIS A 10 9.29 7.76 -6.31
C HIS A 10 8.98 7.99 -4.82
N LEU A 11 8.70 9.23 -4.43
CA LEU A 11 8.29 9.57 -3.07
C LEU A 11 6.95 8.90 -2.69
N LEU A 12 5.99 8.82 -3.61
CA LEU A 12 4.74 8.11 -3.39
C LEU A 12 4.97 6.62 -3.14
N TYR A 13 5.79 5.96 -3.94
CA TYR A 13 6.09 4.54 -3.80
C TYR A 13 6.82 4.23 -2.50
N LYS A 14 7.80 5.07 -2.15
CA LYS A 14 8.45 4.97 -0.84
C LYS A 14 7.44 5.12 0.31
N ARG A 15 6.52 6.08 0.21
CA ARG A 15 5.45 6.26 1.21
C ARG A 15 4.52 5.05 1.29
N ASN A 16 4.21 4.41 0.16
CA ASN A 16 3.38 3.19 0.13
C ASN A 16 4.07 2.02 0.83
N GLN A 17 5.38 1.84 0.61
CA GLN A 17 6.19 0.82 1.29
C GLN A 17 6.23 1.08 2.80
N ASP A 18 6.49 2.32 3.23
CA ASP A 18 6.53 2.69 4.64
C ASP A 18 5.16 2.47 5.32
N TRP A 19 4.06 2.73 4.62
CA TRP A 19 2.71 2.46 5.11
C TRP A 19 2.39 0.97 5.20
N ALA A 20 2.70 0.18 4.17
CA ALA A 20 2.49 -1.26 4.19
C ALA A 20 3.22 -1.91 5.37
N HIS A 21 4.45 -1.49 5.66
CA HIS A 21 5.19 -1.95 6.84
C HIS A 21 4.42 -1.62 8.13
N LYS A 22 3.99 -0.37 8.33
CA LYS A 22 3.21 0.01 9.54
C LYS A 22 1.90 -0.76 9.66
N MET A 23 1.20 -0.98 8.55
CA MET A 23 -0.03 -1.75 8.52
C MET A 23 0.19 -3.22 8.87
N SER A 24 1.28 -3.83 8.40
CA SER A 24 1.63 -5.21 8.78
C SER A 24 1.80 -5.37 10.30
N LEU A 25 2.38 -4.36 10.96
CA LEU A 25 2.51 -4.32 12.42
C LEU A 25 1.14 -4.16 13.12
N LEU A 26 0.18 -3.45 12.50
CA LEU A 26 -1.18 -3.33 13.01
C LEU A 26 -1.98 -4.62 12.84
N LEU A 27 -1.78 -5.35 11.74
CA LEU A 27 -2.44 -6.64 11.49
C LEU A 27 -2.06 -7.71 12.53
N ASN A 28 -0.87 -7.60 13.12
CA ASN A 28 -0.42 -8.48 14.21
C ASN A 28 -1.03 -8.13 15.58
N LYS A 29 -1.83 -7.06 15.68
CA LYS A 29 -2.50 -6.66 16.91
C LYS A 29 -3.97 -7.04 16.87
N PRO A 30 -4.57 -7.48 18.00
CA PRO A 30 -6.00 -7.74 18.06
C PRO A 30 -6.80 -6.44 17.83
N GLY A 31 -7.85 -6.52 17.02
CA GLY A 31 -8.76 -5.41 16.76
C GLY A 31 -9.16 -5.28 15.29
N ARG A 32 -9.96 -4.24 15.01
CA ARG A 32 -10.33 -3.86 13.64
C ARG A 32 -9.88 -2.43 13.39
N PHE A 33 -9.02 -2.25 12.41
CA PHE A 33 -8.48 -0.95 12.03
C PHE A 33 -9.11 -0.51 10.71
N PHE A 34 -9.52 0.75 10.64
CA PHE A 34 -9.99 1.37 9.40
C PHE A 34 -8.97 2.41 8.95
N VAL A 35 -8.63 2.41 7.66
CA VAL A 35 -7.64 3.32 7.10
C VAL A 35 -8.23 4.00 5.87
N ALA A 36 -8.39 5.31 5.95
CA ALA A 36 -8.85 6.16 4.84
C ALA A 36 -7.64 6.72 4.10
N VAL A 37 -7.62 6.58 2.77
CA VAL A 37 -6.50 6.98 1.92
C VAL A 37 -7.00 7.57 0.60
N GLY A 38 -6.16 8.36 -0.07
CA GLY A 38 -6.41 8.81 -1.44
C GLY A 38 -6.15 7.72 -2.48
N THR A 39 -6.75 7.85 -3.66
CA THR A 39 -6.71 6.85 -4.75
C THR A 39 -5.28 6.45 -5.17
N ALA A 40 -4.33 7.37 -5.09
CA ALA A 40 -2.92 7.12 -5.42
C ALA A 40 -2.26 6.02 -4.57
N HIS A 41 -2.83 5.66 -3.42
CA HIS A 41 -2.34 4.59 -2.56
C HIS A 41 -2.93 3.20 -2.90
N LEU A 42 -3.96 3.15 -3.76
CA LEU A 42 -4.79 1.96 -3.99
C LEU A 42 -4.59 1.33 -5.37
N VAL A 43 -3.97 2.04 -6.31
CA VAL A 43 -3.93 1.65 -7.73
C VAL A 43 -2.51 1.29 -8.16
N GLY A 44 -2.40 0.21 -8.94
CA GLY A 44 -1.14 -0.26 -9.53
C GLY A 44 -0.31 -1.14 -8.61
N ASP A 45 0.80 -1.64 -9.16
CA ASP A 45 1.65 -2.67 -8.53
C ASP A 45 2.45 -2.12 -7.34
N GLN A 46 2.66 -0.80 -7.29
CA GLN A 46 3.28 -0.12 -6.15
C GLN A 46 2.26 0.41 -5.14
N SER A 47 1.00 -0.02 -5.23
CA SER A 47 -0.04 0.33 -4.26
C SER A 47 0.21 -0.34 -2.90
N VAL A 48 -0.35 0.24 -1.84
CA VAL A 48 -0.26 -0.33 -0.49
C VAL A 48 -0.90 -1.73 -0.44
N ILE A 49 -2.00 -1.93 -1.18
CA ILE A 49 -2.70 -3.21 -1.25
C ILE A 49 -1.81 -4.26 -1.92
N ALA A 50 -1.18 -3.94 -3.05
CA ALA A 50 -0.29 -4.88 -3.75
C ALA A 50 0.86 -5.31 -2.86
N ILE A 51 1.52 -4.35 -2.18
CA ILE A 51 2.63 -4.64 -1.28
C ILE A 51 2.19 -5.54 -0.11
N LEU A 52 1.01 -5.30 0.48
CA LEU A 52 0.48 -6.15 1.55
C LEU A 52 0.17 -7.58 1.08
N VAL A 53 -0.37 -7.74 -0.13
CA VAL A 53 -0.60 -9.07 -0.73
C VAL A 53 0.72 -9.81 -0.94
N GLU A 54 1.73 -9.14 -1.48
CA GLU A 54 3.08 -9.70 -1.66
C GLU A 54 3.72 -10.09 -0.32
N SER A 55 3.38 -9.36 0.75
CA SER A 55 3.81 -9.65 2.13
C SER A 55 3.06 -10.83 2.77
N GLY A 56 2.14 -11.48 2.04
CA GLY A 56 1.35 -12.61 2.52
C GLY A 56 0.09 -12.23 3.30
N ALA A 57 -0.32 -10.96 3.31
CA ALA A 57 -1.54 -10.56 3.99
C ALA A 57 -2.78 -11.05 3.22
N PRO A 58 -3.78 -11.65 3.89
CA PRO A 58 -5.04 -12.01 3.25
C PRO A 58 -5.82 -10.74 2.91
N VAL A 59 -5.97 -10.45 1.63
CA VAL A 59 -6.70 -9.27 1.12
C VAL A 59 -7.97 -9.71 0.41
N LEU A 60 -9.10 -9.13 0.82
CA LEU A 60 -10.36 -9.22 0.11
C LEU A 60 -10.71 -7.84 -0.43
N ARG A 61 -10.82 -7.72 -1.76
CA ARG A 61 -11.31 -6.50 -2.40
C ARG A 61 -12.82 -6.59 -2.55
N THR A 62 -13.55 -5.76 -1.82
CA THR A 62 -15.01 -5.62 -1.94
C THR A 62 -15.29 -4.40 -2.80
N GLN A 63 -15.91 -4.60 -3.96
CA GLN A 63 -16.32 -3.52 -4.89
C GLN A 63 -17.80 -3.66 -5.17
#